data_AF-A0A7V6Q333-F1
#
_entry.id   AF-A0A7V6Q333-F1
#
_cell.length_a   1.000
_cell.length_b   1.000
_cell.length_c   1.000
_cell.angle_alpha   90.00
_cell.angle_beta   90.00
_cell.angle_gamma   90.00
#
_symmetry.space_group_name_H-M   'P 1'
#
loop_
_entity.id
_entity.type
_entity.pdbx_description
1 polymer ?
#
loop_
_entity_poly.entity_id
_entity_poly.type
_entity_poly.pdbx_seq_one_letter_code
_entity_poly.pdbx_strand_id
1 'polypeptide(L)'
;MDLEQVAFQIIANSGEARSKISEAMDACEEGQLEKAEKLIEEAEKNLLAAHDTHMKVCQKEACGENIQPTLLLIHGMDLMLVTESERDMAKRMLRIARKYFAGREVF
;
A
#
# COMPACT_ATOMS: atom_id res chain seq x y z
N MET A 1 24.63 5.94 -2.13
CA MET A 1 23.16 6.07 -2.08
C MET A 1 22.82 6.52 -0.67
N ASP A 2 21.95 7.52 -0.50
CA ASP A 2 21.50 7.90 0.83
C ASP A 2 20.34 6.98 1.26
N LEU A 3 20.62 6.07 2.19
CA LEU A 3 19.65 5.11 2.68
C LEU A 3 18.57 5.76 3.56
N GLU A 4 18.87 6.89 4.22
CA GLU A 4 17.88 7.61 5.01
C GLU A 4 16.84 8.26 4.10
N GLN A 5 17.29 8.91 3.03
CA GLN A 5 16.38 9.49 2.03
C GLN A 5 15.51 8.42 1.36
N VAL A 6 16.09 7.27 1.02
CA VAL A 6 15.35 6.12 0.48
C VAL A 6 14.30 5.63 1.48
N ALA A 7 14.68 5.46 2.74
CA ALA A 7 13.76 5.02 3.79
C ALA A 7 12.60 6.00 3.97
N PHE A 8 12.86 7.31 4.03
CA PHE A 8 11.80 8.33 4.12
C PHE A 8 10.87 8.32 2.92
N GLN A 9 11.38 8.09 1.71
CA GLN A 9 10.54 8.01 0.52
C GLN A 9 9.63 6.77 0.54
N ILE A 10 10.12 5.64 1.02
CA ILE A 10 9.31 4.43 1.23
C ILE A 10 8.26 4.71 2.30
N ILE A 11 8.66 5.20 3.48
CA ILE A 11 7.76 5.49 4.61
C ILE A 11 6.64 6.45 4.21
N ALA A 12 6.97 7.56 3.53
CA ALA A 12 5.98 8.55 3.13
C ALA A 12 4.95 7.98 2.16
N ASN A 13 5.39 7.25 1.13
CA ASN A 13 4.48 6.64 0.17
C ASN A 13 3.64 5.51 0.79
N SER A 14 4.26 4.64 1.58
CA SER A 14 3.55 3.55 2.25
C SER A 14 2.57 4.05 3.30
N GLY A 15 2.93 5.09 4.07
CA GLY A 15 2.04 5.73 5.04
C GLY A 15 0.81 6.36 4.37
N GLU A 16 1.02 7.07 3.26
CA GLU A 16 -0.06 7.67 2.47
C GLU A 16 -0.97 6.59 1.85
N ALA A 17 -0.39 5.54 1.28
CA ALA A 17 -1.15 4.39 0.78
C ALA A 17 -1.99 3.75 1.89
N ARG A 18 -1.41 3.57 3.08
CA ARG A 18 -2.08 2.97 4.24
C ARG A 18 -3.27 3.80 4.71
N SER A 19 -3.16 5.12 4.74
CA SER A 19 -4.29 6.01 5.06
C SER A 19 -5.44 5.79 4.08
N LYS A 20 -5.16 5.82 2.77
CA LYS A 20 -6.17 5.60 1.73
C LYS A 20 -6.80 4.21 1.81
N ILE A 21 -6.02 3.18 2.14
CA ILE A 21 -6.54 1.82 2.34
C ILE A 21 -7.49 1.76 3.52
N SER A 22 -7.16 2.44 4.64
CA SER A 22 -8.05 2.55 5.78
C SER A 22 -9.37 3.23 5.39
N GLU A 23 -9.30 4.38 4.71
CA GLU A 23 -10.49 5.09 4.24
C GLU A 23 -11.31 4.27 3.23
N ALA A 24 -10.66 3.43 2.41
CA ALA A 24 -11.34 2.55 1.49
C ALA A 24 -12.10 1.42 2.21
N MET A 25 -11.55 0.91 3.31
CA MET A 25 -12.23 -0.09 4.14
C MET A 25 -13.47 0.53 4.82
N ASP A 26 -13.35 1.74 5.38
CA ASP A 26 -14.49 2.47 5.94
C ASP A 26 -15.58 2.70 4.87
N ALA A 27 -15.18 3.11 3.66
CA ALA A 27 -16.10 3.26 2.53
C ALA A 27 -16.76 1.95 2.11
N CYS A 28 -16.09 0.79 2.23
CA CYS A 28 -16.69 -0.51 1.99
C CYS A 28 -17.78 -0.83 3.03
N GLU A 29 -17.57 -0.50 4.29
CA GLU A 29 -18.54 -0.70 5.37
C GLU A 29 -19.80 0.16 5.16
N GLU A 30 -19.62 1.38 4.66
CA GLU A 30 -20.70 2.32 4.36
C GLU A 30 -21.42 2.06 3.02
N GLY A 31 -20.95 1.10 2.22
CA GLY A 31 -21.50 0.81 0.90
C GLY A 31 -21.16 1.85 -0.18
N GLN A 32 -20.16 2.70 0.06
CA GLN A 32 -19.63 3.67 -0.89
C GLN A 32 -18.62 3.01 -1.85
N LEU A 33 -19.11 2.08 -2.67
CA LEU A 33 -18.28 1.13 -3.42
C LEU A 33 -17.36 1.80 -4.45
N GLU A 34 -17.82 2.83 -5.15
CA GLU A 34 -17.01 3.57 -6.13
C GLU A 34 -15.90 4.37 -5.44
N LYS A 35 -16.19 4.95 -4.28
CA LYS A 35 -15.19 5.67 -3.47
C LYS A 35 -14.12 4.71 -2.96
N ALA A 36 -14.53 3.55 -2.44
CA ALA A 36 -13.61 2.51 -2.00
C ALA A 36 -12.68 2.04 -3.13
N GLU A 37 -13.21 1.80 -4.33
CA GLU A 37 -12.40 1.42 -5.50
C GLU A 37 -11.37 2.50 -5.85
N LYS A 38 -11.81 3.76 -5.95
CA LYS A 38 -10.92 4.88 -6.26
C LYS A 38 -9.80 5.05 -5.23
N LEU A 39 -10.11 4.94 -3.94
CA LEU A 39 -9.11 5.04 -2.86
C LEU A 39 -8.08 3.91 -2.93
N ILE A 40 -8.51 2.68 -3.25
CA ILE A 40 -7.60 1.54 -3.46
C ILE A 40 -6.68 1.81 -4.67
N GLU A 41 -7.20 2.31 -5.79
CA GLU A 41 -6.39 2.64 -6.96
C GLU A 41 -5.34 3.72 -6.66
N GLU A 42 -5.71 4.74 -5.90
CA GLU A 42 -4.78 5.77 -5.46
C GLU A 42 -3.71 5.21 -4.51
N ALA A 43 -4.09 4.33 -3.58
CA ALA A 43 -3.14 3.64 -2.70
C ALA A 43 -2.16 2.75 -3.49
N GLU A 44 -2.62 2.09 -4.56
CA GLU A 44 -1.76 1.29 -5.44
C GLU A 44 -0.69 2.14 -6.15
N LYS A 45 -1.02 3.39 -6.53
CA LYS A 45 -0.02 4.33 -7.10
C LYS A 45 1.05 4.70 -6.07
N ASN A 46 0.65 4.97 -4.83
CA ASN A 46 1.59 5.25 -3.75
C ASN A 46 2.47 4.01 -3.45
N LEU A 47 1.89 2.81 -3.36
CA LEU A 47 2.64 1.57 -3.17
C LEU A 47 3.61 1.29 -4.31
N LEU A 48 3.23 1.56 -5.56
CA LEU A 48 4.12 1.41 -6.71
C LEU A 48 5.35 2.33 -6.58
N ALA A 49 5.16 3.59 -6.16
CA ALA A 49 6.28 4.50 -5.93
C ALA A 49 7.21 4.06 -4.78
N ALA A 50 6.65 3.48 -3.71
CA ALA A 50 7.43 2.87 -2.63
C ALA A 50 8.25 1.67 -3.14
N HIS A 51 7.59 0.78 -3.90
CA HIS A 51 8.21 -0.40 -4.51
C HIS A 51 9.35 -0.04 -5.46
N ASP A 52 9.13 0.92 -6.36
CA ASP A 52 10.16 1.37 -7.29
C ASP A 52 11.39 1.92 -6.56
N THR A 53 11.18 2.55 -5.40
CA THR A 53 12.26 3.03 -4.55
C THR A 53 13.00 1.86 -3.89
N HIS A 54 12.27 0.89 -3.34
CA HIS A 54 12.84 -0.33 -2.77
C HIS A 54 13.62 -1.16 -3.81
N MET A 55 13.09 -1.31 -5.03
CA MET A 55 13.74 -2.04 -6.11
C MET A 55 15.08 -1.46 -6.53
N LYS A 56 15.27 -0.13 -6.43
CA LYS A 56 16.59 0.50 -6.65
C LYS A 56 17.63 0.04 -5.63
N VAL A 57 17.22 -0.23 -4.39
CA VAL A 57 18.11 -0.79 -3.36
C VAL A 57 18.51 -2.21 -3.74
N CYS A 58 17.53 -3.06 -4.06
CA CYS A 58 17.78 -4.45 -4.48
C CYS A 58 18.68 -4.52 -5.72
N GLN A 59 18.45 -3.67 -6.72
CA GLN A 59 19.28 -3.63 -7.93
C GLN A 59 20.74 -3.31 -7.62
N LYS A 60 20.99 -2.35 -6.72
CA LYS A 60 22.37 -1.98 -6.34
C LYS A 60 23.08 -3.08 -5.57
N GLU A 61 22.38 -3.69 -4.62
CA GLU A 61 22.89 -4.86 -3.90
C GLU A 61 23.22 -6.00 -4.88
N ALA A 62 22.33 -6.28 -5.83
CA ALA A 62 22.54 -7.30 -6.86
C ALA A 62 23.71 -6.97 -7.82
N CYS A 63 23.99 -5.68 -8.06
CA CYS A 63 25.18 -5.23 -8.80
C CYS A 63 26.49 -5.33 -7.99
N GLY A 64 26.44 -5.81 -6.75
CA GLY A 64 27.61 -6.01 -5.90
C GLY A 64 27.97 -4.80 -5.03
N GLU A 65 27.11 -3.78 -4.95
CA GLU A 65 27.27 -2.73 -3.94
C GLU A 65 27.01 -3.32 -2.55
N ASN A 66 27.93 -3.11 -1.59
CA ASN A 66 27.72 -3.51 -0.21
C ASN A 66 26.73 -2.54 0.44
N ILE A 67 25.46 -2.95 0.51
CA ILE A 67 24.40 -2.23 1.21
C ILE A 67 24.32 -2.76 2.64
N GLN A 68 24.58 -1.89 3.63
CA GLN A 68 24.25 -2.20 5.03
C GLN A 68 22.90 -1.58 5.38
N PRO A 69 21.84 -2.38 5.61
CA PRO A 69 20.53 -1.86 5.95
C PRO A 69 20.57 -1.10 7.28
N THR A 70 19.98 0.09 7.30
CA THR A 70 19.74 0.82 8.55
C THR A 70 18.43 0.37 9.17
N LEU A 71 18.26 0.56 10.49
CA LEU A 71 16.99 0.27 11.16
C LEU A 71 15.82 1.06 10.53
N LEU A 72 16.09 2.29 10.08
CA LEU A 72 15.09 3.13 9.43
C LEU A 72 14.66 2.56 8.07
N LEU A 73 15.61 2.02 7.27
CA LEU A 73 15.28 1.36 6.01
C LEU A 73 14.44 0.10 6.23
N ILE A 74 14.83 -0.73 7.20
CA ILE A 74 14.07 -1.93 7.60
C ILE A 74 12.63 -1.54 7.99
N HIS A 75 12.48 -0.50 8.83
CA HIS A 75 11.17 0.01 9.23
C HIS A 75 10.32 0.45 8.02
N GLY A 76 10.92 1.16 7.06
CA GLY A 76 10.21 1.54 5.83
C GLY A 76 9.75 0.34 5.01
N MET A 77 10.62 -0.66 4.84
CA MET A 77 10.29 -1.90 4.13
C MET A 77 9.18 -2.70 4.82
N ASP A 78 9.23 -2.81 6.15
CA ASP A 78 8.19 -3.48 6.95
C ASP A 78 6.84 -2.79 6.79
N LEU A 79 6.81 -1.45 6.88
CA LEU A 79 5.60 -0.66 6.68
C LEU A 79 5.04 -0.86 5.27
N MET A 80 5.89 -0.88 4.24
CA MET A 80 5.49 -1.13 2.86
C MET A 80 4.81 -2.48 2.70
N LEU A 81 5.45 -3.57 3.16
CA LEU A 81 4.92 -4.93 3.03
C LEU A 81 3.60 -5.14 3.80
N VAL A 82 3.48 -4.58 5.02
CA VAL A 82 2.21 -4.61 5.77
C VAL A 82 1.12 -3.88 5.00
N THR A 83 1.43 -2.70 4.45
CA THR A 83 0.47 -1.89 3.69
C THR A 83 0.00 -2.61 2.41
N GLU A 84 0.90 -3.32 1.72
CA GLU A 84 0.52 -4.15 0.57
C GLU A 84 -0.43 -5.29 0.94
N SER A 85 -0.22 -5.92 2.09
CA SER A 85 -1.09 -6.96 2.60
C SER A 85 -2.48 -6.39 2.95
N GLU A 86 -2.52 -5.21 3.58
CA GLU A 86 -3.77 -4.49 3.86
C GLU A 86 -4.50 -4.11 2.57
N ARG A 87 -3.79 -3.67 1.52
CA ARG A 87 -4.35 -3.40 0.18
C ARG A 87 -5.00 -4.63 -0.44
N ASP A 88 -4.34 -5.79 -0.36
CA ASP A 88 -4.90 -7.05 -0.85
C ASP A 88 -6.17 -7.46 -0.10
N MET A 89 -6.20 -7.18 1.21
CA MET A 89 -7.38 -7.38 2.05
C MET A 89 -8.50 -6.41 1.64
N ALA A 90 -8.22 -5.12 1.48
CA ALA A 90 -9.19 -4.12 1.07
C ALA A 90 -9.83 -4.46 -0.28
N LYS A 91 -9.06 -4.97 -1.25
CA LYS A 91 -9.61 -5.47 -2.53
C LYS A 91 -10.56 -6.65 -2.34
N ARG A 92 -10.28 -7.55 -1.39
CA ARG A 92 -11.19 -8.66 -1.03
C ARG A 92 -12.46 -8.14 -0.36
N MET A 93 -12.32 -7.20 0.57
CA MET A 93 -13.44 -6.55 1.26
C MET A 93 -14.36 -5.82 0.30
N LEU A 94 -13.82 -5.05 -0.66
CA LEU A 94 -14.62 -4.40 -1.70
C LEU A 94 -15.44 -5.41 -2.52
N ARG A 95 -14.85 -6.56 -2.89
CA ARG A 95 -15.59 -7.64 -3.58
C ARG A 95 -16.70 -8.24 -2.72
N ILE A 96 -16.49 -8.38 -1.42
CA ILE A 96 -17.50 -8.87 -0.47
C ILE A 96 -18.61 -7.82 -0.31
N ALA A 97 -18.26 -6.55 -0.09
CA ALA A 97 -19.19 -5.44 0.03
C ALA A 97 -20.09 -5.32 -1.21
N ARG A 98 -19.51 -5.37 -2.42
CA ARG A 98 -20.26 -5.40 -3.69
C ARG A 98 -21.35 -6.47 -3.70
N LYS A 99 -21.03 -7.70 -3.30
CA LYS A 99 -22.01 -8.80 -3.23
C LYS A 99 -23.06 -8.57 -2.14
N TYR A 100 -22.64 -8.06 -0.99
CA TYR A 100 -23.52 -7.80 0.15
C TYR A 100 -24.59 -6.75 -0.17
N PHE A 101 -24.19 -5.62 -0.78
CA PHE A 101 -25.12 -4.55 -1.14
C PHE A 101 -25.97 -4.88 -2.36
N ALA A 102 -25.44 -5.58 -3.37
CA ALA A 102 -26.24 -6.05 -4.51
C ALA A 102 -27.40 -6.98 -4.09
N GLY A 103 -27.21 -7.78 -3.03
CA GLY A 103 -28.27 -8.64 -2.48
C GLY A 103 -29.34 -7.91 -1.66
N ARG A 104 -29.12 -6.62 -1.35
CA ARG A 104 -30.05 -5.79 -0.55
C ARG A 104 -30.98 -4.91 -1.38
N GLU A 105 -30.67 -4.66 -2.66
CA GLU A 105 -31.56 -3.92 -3.57
C GLU A 105 -32.77 -4.76 -4.06
N VAL A 106 -32.83 -6.04 -3.68
CA VAL A 106 -33.85 -7.01 -4.16
C VAL A 106 -35.03 -7.18 -3.18
N PHE A 107 -35.11 -6.37 -2.12
CA PHE A 107 -36.20 -6.40 -1.13
C PHE A 107 -36.85 -5.04 -0.94
#